data_AF-A0A066XDP1-F1
#
_entry.id   AF-A0A066XDP1-F1
#
_cell.length_a   1.000
_cell.length_b   1.000
_cell.length_c   1.000
_cell.angle_alpha   90.00
_cell.angle_beta   90.00
_cell.angle_gamma   90.00
#
_symmetry.space_group_name_H-M   'P 1'
#
loop_
_entity.id
_entity.type
_entity.pdbx_description
1 polymer ?
#
loop_
_entity_poly.entity_id
_entity_poly.type
_entity_poly.pdbx_seq_one_letter_code
_entity_poly.pdbx_strand_id
1 'polypeptide(L)'
;MEPENKSSVSIIKTEEYTATVTVHATPVKGDDSDGTELQAELPQYHTAPPWKLMWDDLLLFIRKFRLVPLIVLPLWYPRRRGADYPNLDTEWIPSFMASTTIINIVERIQGVFQQFVDPMYPSGEMDELYPSVGNLICLTAHTVLIGTQLAFLMSLPLLAFFPLQIFLPYFIGFILINYMACVPLNAGCKGGVLKSRPFRGTEKEHDDELWLFVNGVSVGTHWLQGNLDRLSRTFHREIVGCHNETAGIVFDIIQCLIERCFYYGTSDTRACYAIIAAALADHKKKRVILILHSQGGLEGSLILDWLLSHSSRENLKKLEIYTFGNAANHLNNPEMEKGVRAVNRIEHFANSGDFVESWGVTYFVDKMMGLPRGDYEFFGRVLKDRSHTPKRQYSFQGTRFLLKDKWGHLLNQHYLDRILPLNHTLTAVEEVDSHDGLKHRKYLDEKRTMGRLLSHEDHLKIRNESRLWQYINGRVPDDDPRTNGIH
;
A
#
# COMPACT_ATOMS: atom_id res chain seq x y z
N MET A 1 20.97 24.34 22.41
CA MET A 1 20.02 23.30 22.87
C MET A 1 19.75 22.42 21.67
N GLU A 2 20.40 21.26 21.59
CA GLU A 2 19.99 20.23 20.64
C GLU A 2 18.56 19.81 20.99
N PRO A 3 17.63 19.72 20.03
CA PRO A 3 16.31 19.17 20.32
C PRO A 3 16.51 17.72 20.76
N GLU A 4 15.93 17.33 21.89
CA GLU A 4 15.82 15.94 22.31
C GLU A 4 15.43 15.08 21.10
N ASN A 5 16.24 14.06 20.79
CA ASN A 5 16.04 13.13 19.68
C ASN A 5 14.80 12.27 19.97
N LYS A 6 13.60 12.84 19.84
CA LYS A 6 12.34 12.10 19.92
C LYS A 6 12.27 11.17 18.70
N SER A 7 12.22 9.86 18.97
CA SER A 7 12.04 8.83 17.93
C SER A 7 10.92 9.22 16.97
N SER A 8 11.22 9.18 15.67
CA SER A 8 10.27 9.49 14.60
C SER A 8 9.37 8.30 14.27
N VAL A 9 9.49 7.17 14.98
CA VAL A 9 8.68 5.97 14.75
C VAL A 9 7.85 5.62 15.97
N SER A 10 6.53 5.55 15.78
CA SER A 10 5.59 5.05 16.76
C SER A 10 5.09 3.67 16.36
N ILE A 11 5.27 2.68 17.22
CA ILE A 11 4.81 1.31 17.02
C ILE A 11 3.61 1.10 17.93
N ILE A 12 2.47 0.78 17.33
CA ILE A 12 1.20 0.62 18.04
C ILE A 12 0.64 -0.74 17.66
N LYS A 13 0.54 -1.63 18.64
CA LYS A 13 -0.20 -2.89 18.51
C LYS A 13 -1.68 -2.56 18.73
N THR A 14 -2.51 -2.87 17.76
CA THR A 14 -3.95 -2.62 17.86
C THR A 14 -4.58 -3.65 18.80
N GLU A 15 -5.44 -3.18 19.70
CA GLU A 15 -6.25 -4.06 20.54
C GLU A 15 -7.60 -4.30 19.87
N GLU A 16 -8.17 -5.49 20.08
CA GLU A 16 -9.50 -5.81 19.60
C GLU A 16 -10.56 -5.04 20.39
N TYR A 17 -11.46 -4.37 19.68
CA TYR A 17 -12.55 -3.62 20.28
C TYR A 17 -13.85 -4.40 20.15
N THR A 18 -14.23 -5.11 21.22
CA THR A 18 -15.51 -5.83 21.29
C THR A 18 -16.53 -5.01 22.06
N ALA A 19 -17.71 -4.80 21.47
CA ALA A 19 -18.86 -4.19 22.14
C ALA A 19 -19.91 -5.26 22.42
N THR A 20 -20.34 -5.40 23.67
CA THR A 20 -21.39 -6.36 24.06
C THR A 20 -22.70 -5.64 24.41
N VAL A 21 -23.81 -6.34 24.24
CA VAL A 21 -25.15 -5.92 24.68
C VAL A 21 -25.78 -7.08 25.44
N THR A 22 -26.36 -6.78 26.60
CA THR A 22 -27.17 -7.75 27.36
C THR A 22 -28.52 -7.94 26.68
N VAL A 23 -28.85 -9.17 26.33
CA VAL A 23 -30.15 -9.59 25.79
C VAL A 23 -30.83 -10.47 26.83
N HIS A 24 -32.06 -10.14 27.21
CA HIS A 24 -32.85 -10.96 28.12
C HIS A 24 -33.62 -12.02 27.33
N ALA A 25 -33.29 -13.30 27.53
CA ALA A 25 -34.05 -14.39 26.95
C ALA A 25 -35.40 -14.53 27.67
N THR A 26 -36.51 -14.57 26.92
CA THR A 26 -37.84 -14.82 27.49
C THR A 26 -37.96 -16.32 27.81
N PRO A 27 -38.36 -16.71 29.05
CA PRO A 27 -38.47 -18.12 29.40
C PRO A 27 -39.54 -18.83 28.55
N VAL A 28 -39.30 -20.12 28.28
CA VAL A 28 -40.25 -20.97 27.56
C VAL A 28 -41.52 -21.13 28.41
N LYS A 29 -42.70 -21.09 27.77
CA LYS A 29 -43.99 -21.12 28.46
C LYS A 29 -44.10 -22.39 29.33
N GLY A 30 -44.08 -22.22 30.66
CA GLY A 30 -44.15 -23.32 31.64
C GLY A 30 -42.90 -23.55 32.48
N ASP A 31 -41.85 -22.73 32.32
CA ASP A 31 -40.64 -22.75 33.14
C ASP A 31 -40.62 -21.52 34.07
N ASP A 32 -40.53 -21.74 35.39
CA ASP A 32 -40.54 -20.69 36.44
C ASP A 32 -39.14 -20.06 36.66
N SER A 33 -38.20 -20.27 35.75
CA SER A 33 -36.85 -19.68 35.81
C SER A 33 -36.86 -18.20 35.43
N ASP A 34 -36.21 -17.35 36.23
CA ASP A 34 -35.85 -15.97 35.85
C ASP A 34 -35.08 -16.01 34.51
N GLY A 35 -35.51 -15.19 33.54
CA GLY A 35 -34.98 -15.21 32.18
C GLY A 35 -33.45 -15.10 32.13
N THR A 36 -32.80 -15.89 31.27
CA THR A 36 -31.33 -15.90 31.17
C THR A 36 -30.82 -14.61 30.51
N GLU A 37 -29.92 -13.90 31.17
CA GLU A 37 -29.16 -12.80 30.57
C GLU A 37 -28.09 -13.37 29.63
N LEU A 38 -28.19 -13.06 28.35
CA LEU A 38 -27.21 -13.42 27.33
C LEU A 38 -26.40 -12.17 26.96
N GLN A 39 -25.08 -12.22 27.13
CA GLN A 39 -24.18 -11.21 26.58
C GLN A 39 -24.00 -11.49 25.08
N ALA A 40 -24.62 -10.67 24.23
CA ALA A 40 -24.46 -10.76 22.78
C ALA A 40 -23.36 -9.79 22.33
N GLU A 41 -22.36 -10.31 21.61
CA GLU A 41 -21.38 -9.46 20.93
C GLU A 41 -22.02 -8.78 19.72
N LEU A 42 -21.86 -7.47 19.63
CA LEU A 42 -22.36 -6.70 18.50
C LEU A 42 -21.46 -6.91 17.28
N PRO A 43 -22.04 -6.95 16.06
CA PRO A 43 -21.25 -6.95 14.84
C PRO A 43 -20.26 -5.79 14.84
N GLN A 44 -19.01 -6.13 14.57
CA GLN A 44 -17.97 -5.15 14.27
C GLN A 44 -18.07 -4.77 12.78
N TYR A 45 -17.66 -3.54 12.47
CA TYR A 45 -17.54 -2.92 11.15
C TYR A 45 -18.79 -2.89 10.25
N HIS A 46 -18.81 -2.01 9.24
CA HIS A 46 -19.91 -1.88 8.27
C HIS A 46 -21.34 -1.76 8.86
N THR A 47 -21.50 -1.24 10.09
CA THR A 47 -22.80 -1.16 10.79
C THR A 47 -23.71 -0.01 10.32
N ALA A 48 -23.16 0.98 9.62
CA ALA A 48 -23.92 2.09 9.05
C ALA A 48 -24.31 1.81 7.58
N PRO A 49 -25.42 2.39 7.10
CA PRO A 49 -25.80 2.25 5.70
C PRO A 49 -24.76 2.82 4.73
N PRO A 50 -24.59 2.24 3.52
CA PRO A 50 -23.55 2.63 2.56
C PRO A 50 -23.52 4.13 2.21
N TRP A 51 -24.67 4.78 2.06
CA TRP A 51 -24.74 6.21 1.73
C TRP A 51 -24.23 7.10 2.86
N LYS A 52 -24.43 6.69 4.13
CA LYS A 52 -23.88 7.40 5.28
C LYS A 52 -22.36 7.23 5.34
N LEU A 53 -21.86 6.03 5.06
CA LEU A 53 -20.43 5.76 4.99
C LEU A 53 -19.77 6.58 3.88
N MET A 54 -20.38 6.61 2.70
CA MET A 54 -19.90 7.39 1.57
C MET A 54 -19.86 8.89 1.90
N TRP A 55 -20.88 9.40 2.59
CA TRP A 55 -20.89 10.80 3.02
C TRP A 55 -19.80 11.12 4.06
N ASP A 56 -19.64 10.28 5.08
CA ASP A 56 -18.61 10.44 6.11
C ASP A 56 -17.20 10.37 5.50
N ASP A 57 -16.98 9.42 4.59
CA ASP A 57 -15.71 9.22 3.90
C ASP A 57 -15.37 10.35 2.92
N LEU A 58 -16.38 10.89 2.22
CA LEU A 58 -16.22 12.06 1.35
C LEU A 58 -15.87 13.30 2.19
N LEU A 59 -16.53 13.50 3.33
CA LEU A 59 -16.18 14.59 4.25
C LEU A 59 -14.77 14.42 4.80
N LEU A 60 -14.35 13.20 5.12
CA LEU A 60 -12.99 12.90 5.54
C LEU A 60 -11.99 13.22 4.42
N PHE A 61 -12.27 12.78 3.19
CA PHE A 61 -11.46 13.07 2.00
C PHE A 61 -11.27 14.59 1.83
N ILE A 62 -12.35 15.36 1.81
CA ILE A 62 -12.32 16.83 1.67
C ILE A 62 -11.46 17.47 2.77
N ARG A 63 -11.58 16.97 4.00
CA ARG A 63 -10.86 17.52 5.15
C ARG A 63 -9.37 17.18 5.15
N LYS A 64 -8.99 16.08 4.49
CA LYS A 64 -7.60 15.66 4.29
C LYS A 64 -7.03 16.13 2.96
N PHE A 65 -7.83 16.70 2.06
CA PHE A 65 -7.45 17.13 0.72
C PHE A 65 -6.18 18.01 0.68
N ARG A 66 -5.93 18.80 1.71
CA ARG A 66 -4.69 19.60 1.87
C ARG A 66 -3.39 18.79 1.84
N LEU A 67 -3.44 17.48 2.09
CA LEU A 67 -2.30 16.57 2.04
C LEU A 67 -2.07 15.98 0.63
N VAL A 68 -3.01 16.15 -0.31
CA VAL A 68 -2.90 15.63 -1.68
C VAL A 68 -1.61 16.10 -2.38
N PRO A 69 -1.20 17.39 -2.27
CA PRO A 69 0.09 17.81 -2.84
C PRO A 69 1.31 17.10 -2.24
N LEU A 70 1.18 16.53 -1.04
CA LEU A 70 2.25 15.81 -0.35
C LEU A 70 2.39 14.34 -0.81
N ILE A 71 1.49 13.83 -1.64
CA ILE A 71 1.52 12.45 -2.19
C ILE A 71 2.85 12.19 -2.93
N VAL A 72 3.32 13.19 -3.68
CA VAL A 72 4.54 13.12 -4.51
C VAL A 72 5.75 13.75 -3.81
N LEU A 73 5.60 14.20 -2.56
CA LEU A 73 6.68 14.85 -1.81
C LEU A 73 7.18 13.95 -0.69
N PRO A 74 8.51 13.88 -0.46
CA PRO A 74 9.55 14.62 -1.16
C PRO A 74 9.85 14.07 -2.57
N LEU A 75 9.91 14.98 -3.55
CA LEU A 75 10.22 14.61 -4.94
C LEU A 75 11.63 14.01 -5.09
N TRP A 76 12.59 14.50 -4.31
CA TRP A 76 13.99 14.04 -4.32
C TRP A 76 14.46 13.68 -2.92
N TYR A 77 15.39 12.74 -2.82
CA TYR A 77 16.06 12.39 -1.57
C TYR A 77 17.40 13.13 -1.41
N PRO A 78 18.00 13.09 -0.21
CA PRO A 78 19.40 13.46 -0.04
C PRO A 78 20.28 12.75 -1.07
N ARG A 79 21.33 13.46 -1.51
CA ARG A 79 22.13 13.04 -2.65
C ARG A 79 22.99 11.82 -2.30
N ARG A 80 22.54 10.64 -2.74
CA ARG A 80 23.24 9.35 -2.62
C ARG A 80 24.51 9.30 -3.45
N ARG A 81 25.66 9.14 -2.81
CA ARG A 81 26.98 9.05 -3.49
C ARG A 81 27.53 7.62 -3.50
N GLY A 82 28.13 7.21 -4.63
CA GLY A 82 28.85 5.94 -4.74
C GLY A 82 27.96 4.71 -4.80
N ALA A 83 26.73 4.86 -5.29
CA ALA A 83 25.89 3.72 -5.66
C ALA A 83 26.06 3.41 -7.16
N ASP A 84 26.06 2.11 -7.47
CA ASP A 84 26.21 1.55 -8.80
C ASP A 84 24.81 1.37 -9.40
N TYR A 85 24.32 2.43 -10.03
CA TYR A 85 23.03 2.39 -10.71
C TYR A 85 23.14 1.58 -12.01
N PRO A 86 22.19 0.69 -12.30
CA PRO A 86 22.14 0.00 -13.59
C PRO A 86 21.90 1.01 -14.71
N ASN A 87 22.32 0.67 -15.92
CA ASN A 87 21.99 1.47 -17.10
C ASN A 87 20.48 1.51 -17.28
N LEU A 88 19.98 2.67 -17.73
CA LEU A 88 18.55 2.84 -18.03
C LEU A 88 18.10 1.92 -19.16
N ASP A 89 16.84 1.51 -19.07
CA ASP A 89 16.22 0.71 -20.11
C ASP A 89 16.14 1.47 -21.45
N THR A 90 16.29 0.72 -22.54
CA THR A 90 16.16 1.17 -23.93
C THR A 90 15.03 0.46 -24.67
N GLU A 91 14.25 -0.40 -24.00
CA GLU A 91 13.09 -1.11 -24.55
C GLU A 91 12.01 -0.18 -25.12
N TRP A 92 11.95 1.07 -24.67
CA TRP A 92 11.03 2.09 -25.20
C TRP A 92 11.39 2.57 -26.62
N ILE A 93 12.60 2.29 -27.12
CA ILE A 93 13.02 2.66 -28.47
C ILE A 93 12.32 1.74 -29.48
N PRO A 94 11.49 2.28 -30.40
CA PRO A 94 10.86 1.46 -31.42
C PRO A 94 11.88 0.69 -32.25
N SER A 95 11.62 -0.60 -32.48
CA SER A 95 12.56 -1.52 -33.14
C SER A 95 13.04 -1.03 -34.51
N PHE A 96 12.21 -0.29 -35.25
CA PHE A 96 12.59 0.30 -36.54
C PHE A 96 13.61 1.46 -36.44
N MET A 97 13.79 2.07 -35.26
CA MET A 97 14.80 3.09 -34.96
C MET A 97 15.99 2.55 -34.17
N ALA A 98 15.92 1.31 -33.66
CA ALA A 98 16.93 0.70 -32.80
C ALA A 98 18.20 0.24 -33.57
N SER A 99 18.80 1.13 -34.35
CA SER A 99 20.13 0.88 -34.93
C SER A 99 21.20 0.99 -33.84
N THR A 100 22.31 0.23 -33.97
CA THR A 100 23.43 0.27 -33.00
C THR A 100 23.94 1.69 -32.75
N THR A 101 23.98 2.53 -33.79
CA THR A 101 24.39 3.94 -33.66
C THR A 101 23.43 4.74 -32.78
N ILE A 102 22.12 4.55 -32.97
CA ILE A 102 21.09 5.25 -32.19
C ILE A 102 21.12 4.76 -30.74
N ILE A 103 21.22 3.46 -30.50
CA ILE A 103 21.33 2.88 -29.15
C ILE A 103 22.55 3.46 -28.43
N ASN A 104 23.73 3.45 -29.06
CA ASN A 104 24.94 4.00 -28.46
C ASN A 104 24.83 5.50 -28.13
N ILE A 105 24.12 6.29 -28.98
CA ILE A 105 23.86 7.71 -28.71
C ILE A 105 22.92 7.86 -27.52
N VAL A 106 21.84 7.08 -27.47
CA VAL A 106 20.87 7.11 -26.37
C VAL A 106 21.52 6.70 -25.07
N GLU A 107 22.28 5.60 -25.04
CA GLU A 107 23.03 5.15 -23.86
C GLU A 107 24.01 6.21 -23.37
N ARG A 108 24.70 6.92 -24.29
CA ARG A 108 25.60 8.01 -23.92
C ARG A 108 24.86 9.20 -23.30
N ILE A 109 23.71 9.57 -23.86
CA ILE A 109 22.88 10.67 -23.34
C ILE A 109 22.28 10.27 -21.98
N GLN A 110 21.73 9.06 -21.87
CA GLN A 110 21.23 8.49 -20.63
C GLN A 110 22.33 8.43 -19.57
N GLY A 111 23.54 7.99 -19.90
CA GLY A 111 24.66 7.96 -18.96
C GLY A 111 25.04 9.34 -18.40
N VAL A 112 25.00 10.40 -19.23
CA VAL A 112 25.20 11.78 -18.74
C VAL A 112 24.05 12.20 -17.84
N PHE A 113 22.81 11.90 -18.21
CA PHE A 113 21.61 12.21 -17.43
C PHE A 113 21.62 11.52 -16.05
N GLN A 114 21.93 10.22 -16.02
CA GLN A 114 22.02 9.38 -14.83
C GLN A 114 22.98 9.97 -13.78
N GLN A 115 24.13 10.53 -14.21
CA GLN A 115 25.07 11.18 -13.28
C GLN A 115 24.47 12.34 -12.48
N PHE A 116 23.47 13.03 -13.03
CA PHE A 116 22.78 14.13 -12.37
C PHE A 116 21.57 13.66 -11.57
N VAL A 117 20.81 12.70 -12.11
CA VAL A 117 19.51 12.30 -11.58
C VAL A 117 19.61 11.19 -10.54
N ASP A 118 20.35 10.11 -10.83
CA ASP A 118 20.38 8.91 -10.00
C ASP A 118 20.68 9.19 -8.53
N PRO A 119 21.62 10.10 -8.18
CA PRO A 119 21.87 10.43 -6.78
C PRO A 119 20.66 10.94 -6.00
N MET A 120 19.59 11.40 -6.65
CA MET A 120 18.37 11.90 -6.00
C MET A 120 17.28 10.84 -5.82
N TYR A 121 17.42 9.70 -6.47
CA TYR A 121 16.44 8.59 -6.53
C TYR A 121 17.10 7.32 -6.02
N PRO A 122 16.92 6.96 -4.74
CA PRO A 122 17.72 5.92 -4.10
C PRO A 122 17.58 4.54 -4.73
N SER A 123 16.46 4.26 -5.40
CA SER A 123 16.24 3.03 -6.17
C SER A 123 16.41 3.19 -7.69
N GLY A 124 16.85 4.37 -8.15
CA GLY A 124 17.04 4.66 -9.58
C GLY A 124 15.73 4.57 -10.36
N GLU A 125 15.76 3.93 -11.54
CA GLU A 125 14.61 3.81 -12.44
C GLU A 125 13.39 3.10 -11.81
N MET A 126 13.58 2.32 -10.74
CA MET A 126 12.47 1.68 -10.04
C MET A 126 11.63 2.69 -9.23
N ASP A 127 12.14 3.87 -8.89
CA ASP A 127 11.35 4.90 -8.22
C ASP A 127 10.30 5.50 -9.16
N GLU A 128 9.06 5.64 -8.69
CA GLU A 128 7.92 5.96 -9.56
C GLU A 128 8.01 7.36 -10.19
N LEU A 129 8.74 8.30 -9.56
CA LEU A 129 9.00 9.65 -10.10
C LEU A 129 10.38 9.79 -10.73
N TYR A 130 11.17 8.72 -10.82
CA TYR A 130 12.43 8.76 -11.55
C TYR A 130 12.14 9.21 -12.98
N PRO A 131 12.82 10.23 -13.52
CA PRO A 131 12.51 10.80 -14.84
C PRO A 131 13.01 9.93 -16.01
N SER A 132 12.71 8.63 -16.01
CA SER A 132 12.85 7.73 -17.15
C SER A 132 11.77 8.01 -18.19
N VAL A 133 11.96 7.53 -19.41
CA VAL A 133 10.97 7.71 -20.49
C VAL A 133 9.64 7.05 -20.11
N GLY A 134 9.67 5.84 -19.53
CA GLY A 134 8.46 5.13 -19.11
C GLY A 134 7.68 5.90 -18.04
N ASN A 135 8.35 6.36 -16.98
CA ASN A 135 7.72 7.15 -15.93
C ASN A 135 7.19 8.49 -16.45
N LEU A 136 7.90 9.16 -17.35
CA LEU A 136 7.43 10.41 -17.97
C LEU A 136 6.18 10.19 -18.84
N ILE A 137 6.07 9.06 -19.54
CA ILE A 137 4.87 8.68 -20.27
C ILE A 137 3.70 8.49 -19.30
N CYS A 138 3.89 7.73 -18.21
CA CYS A 138 2.88 7.52 -17.19
C CYS A 138 2.41 8.85 -16.57
N LEU A 139 3.34 9.72 -16.16
CA LEU A 139 3.03 11.03 -15.59
C LEU A 139 2.27 11.94 -16.56
N THR A 140 2.68 11.94 -17.84
CA THR A 140 2.01 12.73 -18.88
C THR A 140 0.60 12.22 -19.12
N ALA A 141 0.42 10.91 -19.26
CA ALA A 141 -0.88 10.29 -19.47
C ALA A 141 -1.83 10.58 -18.31
N HIS A 142 -1.40 10.40 -17.06
CA HIS A 142 -2.21 10.72 -15.89
C HIS A 142 -2.52 12.22 -15.78
N THR A 143 -1.60 13.11 -16.15
CA THR A 143 -1.88 14.56 -16.19
C THR A 143 -3.00 14.89 -17.18
N VAL A 144 -3.00 14.28 -18.37
CA VAL A 144 -4.06 14.44 -19.37
C VAL A 144 -5.38 13.82 -18.88
N LEU A 145 -5.32 12.63 -18.29
CA LEU A 145 -6.50 11.95 -17.73
C LEU A 145 -7.13 12.78 -16.60
N ILE A 146 -6.34 13.35 -15.68
CA ILE A 146 -6.84 14.26 -14.63
C ILE A 146 -7.63 15.42 -15.26
N GLY A 147 -7.03 16.12 -16.23
CA GLY A 147 -7.68 17.27 -16.87
C GLY A 147 -8.99 16.90 -17.56
N THR A 148 -8.99 15.79 -18.31
CA THR A 148 -10.17 15.33 -19.06
C THR A 148 -11.26 14.76 -18.15
N GLN A 149 -10.91 13.98 -17.12
CA GLN A 149 -11.85 13.41 -16.15
C GLN A 149 -12.50 14.49 -15.29
N LEU A 150 -11.73 15.47 -14.82
CA LEU A 150 -12.28 16.60 -14.08
C LEU A 150 -13.21 17.44 -14.96
N ALA A 151 -12.83 17.71 -16.22
CA ALA A 151 -13.70 18.41 -17.17
C ALA A 151 -15.02 17.64 -17.40
N PHE A 152 -14.96 16.33 -17.55
CA PHE A 152 -16.14 15.47 -17.66
C PHE A 152 -17.03 15.55 -16.42
N LEU A 153 -16.47 15.39 -15.21
CA LEU A 153 -17.24 15.48 -13.97
C LEU A 153 -17.87 16.87 -13.77
N MET A 154 -17.15 17.95 -14.10
CA MET A 154 -17.68 19.31 -14.05
C MET A 154 -18.79 19.55 -15.09
N SER A 155 -18.79 18.81 -16.20
CA SER A 155 -19.85 18.91 -17.21
C SER A 155 -21.16 18.23 -16.78
N LEU A 156 -21.11 17.20 -15.91
CA LEU A 156 -22.28 16.38 -15.56
C LEU A 156 -23.49 17.20 -15.06
N PRO A 157 -23.35 18.21 -14.17
CA PRO A 157 -24.48 19.05 -13.77
C PRO A 157 -25.10 19.85 -14.92
N LEU A 158 -24.30 20.24 -15.91
CA LEU A 158 -24.77 20.97 -17.10
C LEU A 158 -25.53 20.05 -18.06
N LEU A 159 -25.23 18.75 -18.05
CA LEU A 159 -25.90 17.76 -18.90
C LEU A 159 -27.37 17.55 -18.53
N ALA A 160 -27.78 17.92 -17.31
CA ALA A 160 -29.18 17.90 -16.88
C ALA A 160 -30.09 18.81 -17.73
N PHE A 161 -29.52 19.78 -18.46
CA PHE A 161 -30.25 20.68 -19.36
C PHE A 161 -30.40 20.13 -20.79
N PHE A 162 -29.80 18.98 -21.11
CA PHE A 162 -29.83 18.39 -22.46
C PHE A 162 -30.75 17.17 -22.53
N PRO A 163 -31.37 16.89 -23.69
CA PRO A 163 -32.13 15.67 -23.89
C PRO A 163 -31.24 14.42 -23.80
N LEU A 164 -31.83 13.30 -23.37
CA LEU A 164 -31.14 12.01 -23.21
C LEU A 164 -30.37 11.57 -24.48
N GLN A 165 -30.88 11.92 -25.66
CA GLN A 165 -30.28 11.63 -26.97
C GLN A 165 -28.88 12.27 -27.17
N ILE A 166 -28.58 13.36 -26.45
CA ILE A 166 -27.27 14.03 -26.48
C ILE A 166 -26.43 13.58 -25.29
N PHE A 167 -27.05 13.52 -24.11
CA PHE A 167 -26.40 13.11 -22.88
C PHE A 167 -25.79 11.70 -22.97
N LEU A 168 -26.58 10.72 -23.42
CA LEU A 168 -26.17 9.32 -23.40
C LEU A 168 -24.98 9.04 -24.33
N PRO A 169 -24.97 9.49 -25.61
CA PRO A 169 -23.79 9.34 -26.47
C PRO A 169 -22.55 10.09 -25.97
N TYR A 170 -22.72 11.28 -25.38
CA TYR A 170 -21.60 12.01 -24.77
C TYR A 170 -20.99 11.21 -23.61
N PHE A 171 -21.83 10.71 -22.70
CA PHE A 171 -21.42 9.92 -21.56
C PHE A 171 -20.69 8.64 -22.00
N ILE A 172 -21.32 7.84 -22.88
CA ILE A 172 -20.73 6.60 -23.40
C ILE A 172 -19.43 6.90 -24.17
N GLY A 173 -19.44 7.94 -25.01
CA GLY A 173 -18.28 8.35 -25.79
C GLY A 173 -17.10 8.73 -24.91
N PHE A 174 -17.34 9.48 -23.83
CA PHE A 174 -16.28 9.82 -22.87
C PHE A 174 -15.72 8.58 -22.19
N ILE A 175 -16.59 7.69 -21.68
CA ILE A 175 -16.15 6.45 -21.01
C ILE A 175 -15.31 5.59 -21.96
N LEU A 176 -15.74 5.45 -23.22
CA LEU A 176 -15.00 4.69 -24.24
C LEU A 176 -13.64 5.33 -24.54
N ILE A 177 -13.58 6.65 -24.75
CA ILE A 177 -12.32 7.36 -25.03
C ILE A 177 -11.37 7.25 -23.84
N ASN A 178 -11.86 7.42 -22.61
CA ASN A 178 -11.07 7.27 -21.39
C ASN A 178 -10.52 5.84 -21.28
N TYR A 179 -11.35 4.83 -21.48
CA TYR A 179 -10.93 3.43 -21.48
C TYR A 179 -9.82 3.19 -22.51
N MET A 180 -10.00 3.64 -23.76
CA MET A 180 -9.00 3.51 -24.82
C MET A 180 -7.69 4.24 -24.48
N ALA A 181 -7.75 5.38 -23.80
CA ALA A 181 -6.56 6.10 -23.33
C ALA A 181 -5.82 5.36 -22.21
N CYS A 182 -6.51 4.55 -21.40
CA CYS A 182 -5.92 3.73 -20.35
C CYS A 182 -5.35 2.40 -20.85
N VAL A 183 -5.81 1.88 -22.01
CA VAL A 183 -5.31 0.59 -22.56
C VAL A 183 -3.78 0.53 -22.62
N PRO A 184 -3.04 1.54 -23.13
CA PRO A 184 -1.58 1.49 -23.15
C PRO A 184 -0.93 1.50 -21.75
N LEU A 185 -1.58 2.11 -20.76
CA LEU A 185 -1.09 2.13 -19.38
C LEU A 185 -1.21 0.76 -18.71
N ASN A 186 -2.25 0.00 -19.05
CA ASN A 186 -2.52 -1.33 -18.48
C ASN A 186 -1.98 -2.48 -19.37
N ALA A 187 -1.35 -2.16 -20.50
CA ALA A 187 -0.83 -3.15 -21.42
C ALA A 187 0.43 -3.84 -20.86
N GLY A 188 0.46 -5.17 -20.93
CA GLY A 188 1.63 -5.99 -20.60
C GLY A 188 1.40 -7.01 -19.49
N CYS A 189 0.28 -6.93 -18.77
CA CYS A 189 -0.14 -7.96 -17.82
C CYS A 189 -0.87 -9.11 -18.56
N LYS A 190 -0.55 -10.37 -18.23
CA LYS A 190 -1.25 -11.54 -18.78
C LYS A 190 -2.22 -12.07 -17.73
N GLY A 191 -3.52 -11.97 -18.00
CA GLY A 191 -4.55 -12.43 -17.07
C GLY A 191 -4.60 -11.65 -15.76
N GLY A 192 -4.29 -10.35 -15.79
CA GLY A 192 -4.27 -9.48 -14.60
C GLY A 192 -3.07 -9.73 -13.68
N VAL A 193 -2.08 -10.51 -14.13
CA VAL A 193 -0.89 -10.84 -13.33
C VAL A 193 0.39 -10.43 -14.05
N LEU A 194 1.34 -9.93 -13.27
CA LEU A 194 2.71 -9.62 -13.67
C LEU A 194 3.70 -10.26 -12.69
N LYS A 195 4.92 -10.56 -13.12
CA LYS A 195 5.98 -11.10 -12.26
C LYS A 195 7.18 -10.18 -12.24
N SER A 196 7.88 -10.13 -11.11
CA SER A 196 9.19 -9.47 -11.01
C SER A 196 10.18 -10.04 -12.04
N ARG A 197 11.01 -9.18 -12.64
CA ARG A 197 12.10 -9.60 -13.52
C ARG A 197 13.15 -10.36 -12.70
N PRO A 198 13.72 -11.47 -13.22
CA PRO A 198 14.74 -12.22 -12.51
C PRO A 198 16.01 -11.37 -12.34
N PHE A 199 16.66 -11.48 -11.19
CA PHE A 199 17.95 -10.85 -10.94
C PHE A 199 18.86 -11.78 -10.13
N ARG A 200 20.16 -11.48 -10.13
CA ARG A 200 21.20 -12.19 -9.38
C ARG A 200 20.93 -12.09 -7.87
N GLY A 201 20.21 -13.07 -7.33
CA GLY A 201 19.67 -13.08 -5.96
C GLY A 201 18.41 -13.93 -5.83
N THR A 202 17.60 -14.01 -6.88
CA THR A 202 16.42 -14.91 -6.97
C THR A 202 16.75 -16.38 -7.22
N GLU A 203 18.04 -16.74 -7.22
CA GLU A 203 18.54 -18.08 -7.55
C GLU A 203 18.26 -19.12 -6.46
N LYS A 204 17.94 -18.69 -5.22
CA LYS A 204 17.53 -19.60 -4.16
C LYS A 204 16.07 -19.97 -4.34
N GLU A 205 15.79 -21.27 -4.49
CA GLU A 205 14.42 -21.79 -4.58
C GLU A 205 13.73 -21.68 -3.21
N HIS A 206 12.70 -20.83 -3.14
CA HIS A 206 11.77 -20.73 -2.02
C HIS A 206 10.40 -21.20 -2.47
N ASP A 207 10.39 -22.42 -3.01
CA ASP A 207 9.23 -23.02 -3.64
C ASP A 207 8.10 -23.31 -2.65
N ASP A 208 8.38 -23.30 -1.35
CA ASP A 208 7.39 -23.40 -0.27
C ASP A 208 6.77 -22.06 0.14
N GLU A 209 7.19 -20.94 -0.47
CA GLU A 209 6.63 -19.61 -0.26
C GLU A 209 5.87 -19.13 -1.51
N LEU A 210 4.91 -18.24 -1.31
CA LEU A 210 4.30 -17.43 -2.37
C LEU A 210 4.28 -15.98 -1.93
N TRP A 211 4.82 -15.08 -2.77
CA TRP A 211 4.84 -13.65 -2.51
C TRP A 211 3.96 -12.95 -3.53
N LEU A 212 2.97 -12.23 -3.01
CA LEU A 212 1.97 -11.51 -3.79
C LEU A 212 2.03 -10.02 -3.49
N PHE A 213 1.82 -9.20 -4.50
CA PHE A 213 1.71 -7.76 -4.39
C PHE A 213 0.44 -7.25 -5.06
N VAL A 214 -0.29 -6.36 -4.41
CA VAL A 214 -1.44 -5.64 -5.00
C VAL A 214 -1.15 -4.14 -4.96
N ASN A 215 -1.18 -3.50 -6.14
CA ASN A 215 -0.90 -2.08 -6.30
C ASN A 215 -2.08 -1.17 -5.92
N GLY A 216 -1.79 0.13 -5.89
CA GLY A 216 -2.75 1.19 -5.66
C GLY A 216 -3.40 1.78 -6.92
N VAL A 217 -4.15 2.85 -6.69
CA VAL A 217 -4.69 3.75 -7.72
C VAL A 217 -3.59 4.27 -8.63
N SER A 218 -3.95 4.57 -9.89
CA SER A 218 -3.07 5.22 -10.86
C SER A 218 -1.83 4.41 -11.25
N VAL A 219 -1.78 3.11 -10.98
CA VAL A 219 -0.61 2.27 -11.31
C VAL A 219 -0.88 1.44 -12.56
N GLY A 220 -0.22 1.82 -13.67
CA GLY A 220 -0.13 0.99 -14.87
C GLY A 220 0.94 -0.09 -14.76
N THR A 221 1.08 -0.91 -15.81
CA THR A 221 2.02 -2.04 -15.87
C THR A 221 3.48 -1.61 -15.65
N HIS A 222 3.87 -0.42 -16.14
CA HIS A 222 5.24 0.08 -15.98
C HIS A 222 5.61 0.33 -14.50
N TRP A 223 4.79 1.10 -13.76
CA TRP A 223 5.00 1.33 -12.33
C TRP A 223 4.86 0.05 -11.51
N LEU A 224 3.90 -0.82 -11.87
CA LEU A 224 3.77 -2.13 -11.24
C LEU A 224 5.06 -2.95 -11.38
N GLN A 225 5.66 -3.02 -12.57
CA GLN A 225 6.92 -3.73 -12.78
C GLN A 225 8.05 -3.16 -11.89
N GLY A 226 8.17 -1.83 -11.81
CA GLY A 226 9.14 -1.17 -10.93
C GLY A 226 8.94 -1.53 -9.45
N ASN A 227 7.68 -1.61 -8.98
CA ASN A 227 7.37 -2.07 -7.63
C ASN A 227 7.76 -3.54 -7.41
N LEU A 228 7.42 -4.42 -8.36
CA LEU A 228 7.75 -5.86 -8.26
C LEU A 228 9.26 -6.10 -8.26
N ASP A 229 10.01 -5.42 -9.12
CA ASP A 229 11.46 -5.56 -9.22
C ASP A 229 12.15 -5.04 -7.95
N ARG A 230 11.67 -3.92 -7.39
CA ARG A 230 12.17 -3.38 -6.13
C ARG A 230 11.89 -4.32 -4.95
N LEU A 231 10.67 -4.85 -4.85
CA LEU A 231 10.31 -5.83 -3.81
C LEU A 231 11.14 -7.12 -3.96
N SER A 232 11.33 -7.60 -5.19
CA SER A 232 12.16 -8.77 -5.48
C SER A 232 13.60 -8.58 -5.02
N ARG A 233 14.21 -7.41 -5.29
CA ARG A 233 15.56 -7.04 -4.80
C ARG A 233 15.63 -6.91 -3.28
N THR A 234 14.51 -6.63 -2.63
CA THR A 234 14.42 -6.46 -1.17
C THR A 234 14.43 -7.82 -0.47
N PHE A 235 13.59 -8.74 -0.94
CA PHE A 235 13.34 -10.02 -0.27
C PHE A 235 14.05 -11.21 -0.92
N HIS A 236 14.64 -11.02 -2.11
CA HIS A 236 15.28 -12.06 -2.92
C HIS A 236 14.31 -13.21 -3.24
N ARG A 237 13.09 -12.83 -3.66
CA ARG A 237 11.99 -13.73 -4.04
C ARG A 237 11.39 -13.28 -5.35
N GLU A 238 10.81 -14.23 -6.09
CA GLU A 238 9.89 -13.87 -7.17
C GLU A 238 8.63 -13.26 -6.55
N ILE A 239 8.25 -12.06 -7.00
CA ILE A 239 7.03 -11.39 -6.54
C ILE A 239 6.00 -11.45 -7.66
N VAL A 240 4.81 -11.96 -7.36
CA VAL A 240 3.67 -12.02 -8.26
C VAL A 240 2.77 -10.81 -7.99
N GLY A 241 2.69 -9.89 -8.95
CA GLY A 241 1.79 -8.73 -8.88
C GLY A 241 0.41 -9.06 -9.43
N CYS A 242 -0.62 -8.90 -8.59
CA CYS A 242 -2.00 -8.83 -9.03
C CYS A 242 -2.30 -7.38 -9.41
N HIS A 243 -2.51 -7.13 -10.70
CA HIS A 243 -2.63 -5.79 -11.23
C HIS A 243 -4.04 -5.26 -11.00
N ASN A 244 -4.17 -4.25 -10.13
CA ASN A 244 -5.35 -3.40 -10.08
C ASN A 244 -5.24 -2.37 -11.21
N GLU A 245 -6.01 -2.57 -12.28
CA GLU A 245 -5.92 -1.76 -13.49
C GLU A 245 -6.37 -0.30 -13.23
N THR A 246 -5.68 0.66 -13.83
CA THR A 246 -6.06 2.08 -13.69
C THR A 246 -7.04 2.50 -14.79
N ALA A 247 -8.13 3.16 -14.40
CA ALA A 247 -9.02 3.93 -15.27
C ALA A 247 -8.65 5.43 -15.27
N GLY A 248 -7.51 5.78 -14.69
CA GLY A 248 -7.03 7.13 -14.42
C GLY A 248 -7.39 7.59 -13.00
N ILE A 249 -6.46 8.32 -12.38
CA ILE A 249 -6.45 8.62 -10.94
C ILE A 249 -7.78 9.15 -10.36
N VAL A 250 -8.54 9.96 -11.09
CA VAL A 250 -9.82 10.50 -10.59
C VAL A 250 -10.88 9.41 -10.50
N PHE A 251 -10.98 8.58 -11.54
CA PHE A 251 -11.90 7.46 -11.56
C PHE A 251 -11.49 6.34 -10.62
N ASP A 252 -10.19 6.09 -10.46
CA ASP A 252 -9.69 5.15 -9.48
C ASP A 252 -10.04 5.59 -8.04
N ILE A 253 -9.94 6.88 -7.71
CA ILE A 253 -10.37 7.40 -6.40
C ILE A 253 -11.88 7.19 -6.19
N ILE A 254 -12.70 7.44 -7.21
CA ILE A 254 -14.15 7.22 -7.14
C ILE A 254 -14.45 5.72 -6.95
N GLN A 255 -13.79 4.86 -7.69
CA GLN A 255 -13.91 3.41 -7.57
C GLN A 255 -13.52 2.97 -6.16
N CYS A 256 -12.38 3.43 -5.63
CA CYS A 256 -11.93 3.14 -4.27
C CYS A 256 -12.98 3.55 -3.22
N LEU A 257 -13.60 4.73 -3.34
CA LEU A 257 -14.71 5.16 -2.48
C LEU A 257 -15.91 4.22 -2.56
N ILE A 258 -16.31 3.81 -3.76
CA ILE A 258 -17.43 2.90 -3.98
C ILE A 258 -17.13 1.53 -3.37
N GLU A 259 -15.99 0.92 -3.67
CA GLU A 259 -15.56 -0.36 -3.09
C GLU A 259 -15.59 -0.33 -1.57
N ARG A 260 -15.03 0.75 -0.99
CA ARG A 260 -14.90 0.91 0.45
C ARG A 260 -16.23 1.10 1.18
N CYS A 261 -17.21 1.76 0.55
CA CYS A 261 -18.50 2.07 1.18
C CYS A 261 -19.58 1.02 0.88
N PHE A 262 -19.50 0.34 -0.28
CA PHE A 262 -20.48 -0.65 -0.73
C PHE A 262 -19.99 -2.09 -0.58
N TYR A 263 -18.75 -2.32 -0.15
CA TYR A 263 -18.17 -3.66 -0.01
C TYR A 263 -18.22 -4.43 -1.35
N TYR A 264 -17.78 -3.76 -2.41
CA TYR A 264 -17.77 -4.28 -3.76
C TYR A 264 -16.37 -4.73 -4.14
N GLY A 265 -16.21 -5.99 -4.57
CA GLY A 265 -14.93 -6.50 -5.06
C GLY A 265 -14.84 -6.41 -6.58
N THR A 266 -13.71 -5.99 -7.12
CA THR A 266 -13.46 -5.93 -8.56
C THR A 266 -13.03 -7.27 -9.13
N SER A 267 -12.85 -7.33 -10.45
CA SER A 267 -12.33 -8.53 -11.12
C SER A 267 -10.92 -8.86 -10.66
N ASP A 268 -10.08 -7.85 -10.46
CA ASP A 268 -8.69 -7.99 -10.06
C ASP A 268 -8.60 -8.50 -8.61
N THR A 269 -9.41 -7.95 -7.70
CA THR A 269 -9.54 -8.45 -6.33
C THR A 269 -9.98 -9.92 -6.29
N ARG A 270 -10.93 -10.33 -7.14
CA ARG A 270 -11.38 -11.73 -7.25
C ARG A 270 -10.31 -12.66 -7.81
N ALA A 271 -9.55 -12.21 -8.80
CA ALA A 271 -8.43 -12.98 -9.36
C ALA A 271 -7.32 -13.17 -8.30
N CYS A 272 -6.99 -12.11 -7.55
CA CYS A 272 -6.04 -12.17 -6.45
C CYS A 272 -6.51 -13.14 -5.34
N TYR A 273 -7.78 -13.05 -4.94
CA TYR A 273 -8.40 -14.01 -4.00
C TYR A 273 -8.21 -15.45 -4.47
N ALA A 274 -8.46 -15.76 -5.75
CA ALA A 274 -8.34 -17.11 -6.28
C ALA A 274 -6.91 -17.65 -6.18
N ILE A 275 -5.90 -16.81 -6.47
CA ILE A 275 -4.48 -17.18 -6.36
C ILE A 275 -4.12 -17.46 -4.90
N ILE A 276 -4.54 -16.59 -3.97
CA ILE A 276 -4.26 -16.76 -2.53
C ILE A 276 -4.95 -18.01 -2.00
N ALA A 277 -6.24 -18.19 -2.27
CA ALA A 277 -7.00 -19.34 -1.80
C ALA A 277 -6.38 -20.67 -2.31
N ALA A 278 -5.96 -20.72 -3.57
CA ALA A 278 -5.28 -21.88 -4.14
C ALA A 278 -3.95 -22.15 -3.43
N ALA A 279 -3.16 -21.11 -3.16
CA ALA A 279 -1.87 -21.24 -2.47
C ALA A 279 -2.02 -21.67 -1.00
N LEU A 280 -3.02 -21.15 -0.29
CA LEU A 280 -3.30 -21.54 1.09
C LEU A 280 -3.73 -23.01 1.19
N ALA A 281 -4.48 -23.50 0.20
CA ALA A 281 -4.92 -24.89 0.10
C ALA A 281 -3.79 -25.86 -0.33
N ASP A 282 -2.73 -25.38 -0.98
CA ASP A 282 -1.58 -26.20 -1.37
C ASP A 282 -0.74 -26.58 -0.14
N HIS A 283 -0.56 -27.90 0.09
CA HIS A 283 0.27 -28.42 1.17
C HIS A 283 1.77 -28.15 0.96
N LYS A 284 2.21 -27.90 -0.29
CA LYS A 284 3.61 -27.53 -0.57
C LYS A 284 3.93 -26.11 -0.13
N LYS A 285 2.93 -25.23 -0.10
CA LYS A 285 3.06 -23.85 0.34
C LYS A 285 2.90 -23.79 1.85
N LYS A 286 3.97 -23.38 2.53
CA LYS A 286 4.01 -23.15 3.97
C LYS A 286 3.71 -21.71 4.33
N ARG A 287 4.02 -20.77 3.45
CA ARG A 287 3.80 -19.34 3.69
C ARG A 287 3.27 -18.63 2.46
N VAL A 288 2.32 -17.74 2.67
CA VAL A 288 1.77 -16.84 1.66
C VAL A 288 1.91 -15.43 2.19
N ILE A 289 2.73 -14.62 1.53
CA ILE A 289 3.03 -13.25 1.91
C ILE A 289 2.24 -12.34 0.97
N LEU A 290 1.35 -11.52 1.52
CA LEU A 290 0.54 -10.56 0.79
C LEU A 290 0.99 -9.13 1.13
N ILE A 291 1.61 -8.47 0.16
CA ILE A 291 2.04 -7.07 0.25
C ILE A 291 1.02 -6.19 -0.45
N LEU A 292 0.55 -5.14 0.22
CA LEU A 292 -0.53 -4.29 -0.25
C LEU A 292 -0.10 -2.83 -0.22
N HIS A 293 -0.39 -2.07 -1.26
CA HIS A 293 -0.12 -0.63 -1.30
C HIS A 293 -1.38 0.17 -1.62
N SER A 294 -1.60 1.29 -0.91
CA SER A 294 -2.70 2.22 -1.22
C SER A 294 -4.08 1.55 -1.21
N GLN A 295 -4.86 1.67 -2.31
CA GLN A 295 -6.13 0.95 -2.54
C GLN A 295 -5.97 -0.57 -2.49
N GLY A 296 -4.82 -1.13 -2.87
CA GLY A 296 -4.57 -2.56 -2.70
C GLY A 296 -4.77 -3.02 -1.25
N GLY A 297 -4.56 -2.14 -0.27
CA GLY A 297 -4.88 -2.41 1.14
C GLY A 297 -6.38 -2.61 1.42
N LEU A 298 -7.24 -1.88 0.72
CA LEU A 298 -8.70 -2.07 0.75
C LEU A 298 -9.09 -3.38 0.08
N GLU A 299 -8.55 -3.66 -1.11
CA GLU A 299 -8.82 -4.93 -1.81
C GLU A 299 -8.39 -6.12 -0.96
N GLY A 300 -7.21 -6.03 -0.33
CA GLY A 300 -6.73 -7.05 0.59
C GLY A 300 -7.59 -7.23 1.83
N SER A 301 -8.31 -6.20 2.30
CA SER A 301 -9.26 -6.36 3.40
C SER A 301 -10.50 -7.15 2.98
N LEU A 302 -11.02 -6.89 1.77
CA LEU A 302 -12.11 -7.68 1.17
C LEU A 302 -11.69 -9.13 0.96
N ILE A 303 -10.50 -9.35 0.40
CA ILE A 303 -9.93 -10.69 0.21
C ILE A 303 -9.80 -11.42 1.54
N LEU A 304 -9.28 -10.76 2.57
CA LEU A 304 -9.10 -11.36 3.88
C LEU A 304 -10.44 -11.79 4.49
N ASP A 305 -11.48 -10.97 4.42
CA ASP A 305 -12.81 -11.33 4.89
C ASP A 305 -13.40 -12.53 4.14
N TRP A 306 -13.20 -12.61 2.82
CA TRP A 306 -13.61 -13.79 2.05
C TRP A 306 -12.81 -15.03 2.43
N LEU A 307 -11.50 -14.89 2.69
CA LEU A 307 -10.67 -16.00 3.16
C LEU A 307 -11.09 -16.46 4.56
N LEU A 308 -11.40 -15.54 5.47
CA LEU A 308 -11.88 -15.85 6.83
C LEU A 308 -13.19 -16.66 6.82
N SER A 309 -14.03 -16.48 5.79
CA SER A 309 -15.28 -17.23 5.64
C SER A 309 -15.15 -18.58 4.93
N HIS A 310 -14.13 -18.77 4.09
CA HIS A 310 -14.02 -19.97 3.24
C HIS A 310 -12.80 -20.87 3.54
N SER A 311 -11.74 -20.33 4.13
CA SER A 311 -10.49 -21.07 4.36
C SER A 311 -10.46 -21.70 5.76
N SER A 312 -9.83 -22.87 5.88
CA SER A 312 -9.60 -23.49 7.19
C SER A 312 -8.64 -22.64 8.03
N ARG A 313 -8.77 -22.74 9.36
CA ARG A 313 -7.91 -22.03 10.32
C ARG A 313 -6.43 -22.36 10.12
N GLU A 314 -6.13 -23.63 9.86
CA GLU A 314 -4.77 -24.11 9.59
C GLU A 314 -4.18 -23.47 8.32
N ASN A 315 -4.99 -23.34 7.26
CA ASN A 315 -4.54 -22.72 6.03
C ASN A 315 -4.33 -21.22 6.21
N LEU A 316 -5.23 -20.52 6.91
CA LEU A 316 -5.11 -19.08 7.21
C LEU A 316 -3.86 -18.74 8.02
N LYS A 317 -3.36 -19.67 8.83
CA LYS A 317 -2.10 -19.51 9.57
C LYS A 317 -0.86 -19.43 8.68
N LYS A 318 -0.95 -19.78 7.40
CA LYS A 318 0.15 -19.59 6.44
C LYS A 318 0.24 -18.15 5.92
N LEU A 319 -0.83 -17.35 6.10
CA LEU A 319 -0.93 -16.01 5.54
C LEU A 319 -0.24 -14.96 6.42
N GLU A 320 0.52 -14.08 5.79
CA GLU A 320 1.12 -12.87 6.40
C GLU A 320 0.79 -11.66 5.51
N ILE A 321 0.36 -10.55 6.11
CA ILE A 321 -0.11 -9.36 5.39
C ILE A 321 0.70 -8.13 5.79
N TYR A 322 1.22 -7.42 4.80
CA TYR A 322 2.03 -6.22 4.99
C TYR A 322 1.47 -5.08 4.14
N THR A 323 1.03 -4.00 4.78
CA THR A 323 0.40 -2.89 4.07
C THR A 323 1.25 -1.62 4.13
N PHE A 324 1.33 -0.89 3.02
CA PHE A 324 1.98 0.40 2.91
C PHE A 324 0.99 1.44 2.39
N GLY A 325 0.80 2.56 3.10
CA GLY A 325 -0.11 3.59 2.62
C GLY A 325 -1.58 3.18 2.57
N ASN A 326 -2.07 2.35 3.50
CA ASN A 326 -3.31 1.58 3.37
C ASN A 326 -4.59 2.46 3.37
N ALA A 327 -5.36 2.39 2.27
CA ALA A 327 -6.62 3.11 2.09
C ALA A 327 -7.87 2.46 2.74
N ALA A 328 -7.73 1.24 3.26
CA ALA A 328 -8.84 0.49 3.83
C ALA A 328 -9.49 1.23 5.01
N ASN A 329 -10.75 0.88 5.29
CA ASN A 329 -11.47 1.29 6.49
C ASN A 329 -11.58 0.19 7.55
N HIS A 330 -11.15 -1.03 7.22
CA HIS A 330 -10.98 -2.14 8.14
C HIS A 330 -9.88 -3.10 7.63
N LEU A 331 -9.34 -3.94 8.51
CA LEU A 331 -8.59 -5.14 8.18
C LEU A 331 -8.72 -6.13 9.34
N ASN A 332 -9.50 -7.19 9.13
CA ASN A 332 -9.96 -8.07 10.20
C ASN A 332 -8.99 -9.23 10.49
N ASN A 333 -8.69 -9.46 11.77
CA ASN A 333 -7.97 -10.65 12.21
C ASN A 333 -8.49 -11.12 13.58
N PRO A 334 -9.63 -11.82 13.60
CA PRO A 334 -10.29 -12.20 14.85
C PRO A 334 -9.39 -13.08 15.73
N GLU A 335 -9.55 -12.94 17.04
CA GLU A 335 -8.94 -13.83 18.02
C GLU A 335 -9.75 -15.14 18.08
N MET A 336 -9.12 -16.26 17.73
CA MET A 336 -9.77 -17.56 17.70
C MET A 336 -9.73 -18.23 19.07
N GLU A 337 -8.60 -18.07 19.76
CA GLU A 337 -8.32 -18.50 21.12
C GLU A 337 -7.42 -17.44 21.77
N LYS A 338 -7.29 -17.44 23.10
CA LYS A 338 -6.53 -16.41 23.82
C LYS A 338 -5.09 -16.28 23.28
N GLY A 339 -4.79 -15.15 22.64
CA GLY A 339 -3.51 -14.84 22.00
C GLY A 339 -3.30 -15.44 20.60
N VAL A 340 -4.25 -16.19 20.06
CA VAL A 340 -4.15 -16.87 18.76
C VAL A 340 -5.09 -16.23 17.74
N ARG A 341 -4.50 -15.52 16.79
CA ARG A 341 -5.21 -14.84 15.69
C ARG A 341 -5.49 -15.77 14.50
N ALA A 342 -6.42 -15.45 13.61
CA ALA A 342 -6.70 -16.29 12.44
C ALA A 342 -5.54 -16.33 11.43
N VAL A 343 -5.00 -15.15 11.08
CA VAL A 343 -3.83 -14.96 10.21
C VAL A 343 -2.57 -14.80 11.07
N ASN A 344 -1.41 -15.23 10.56
CA ASN A 344 -0.16 -15.27 11.34
C ASN A 344 0.34 -13.88 11.71
N ARG A 345 0.42 -12.98 10.73
CA ARG A 345 1.00 -11.64 10.92
C ARG A 345 0.26 -10.60 10.09
N ILE A 346 0.04 -9.44 10.70
CA ILE A 346 -0.38 -8.22 10.01
C ILE A 346 0.47 -7.05 10.48
N GLU A 347 1.10 -6.34 9.54
CA GLU A 347 1.84 -5.10 9.82
C GLU A 347 1.42 -3.98 8.86
N HIS A 348 1.28 -2.77 9.41
CA HIS A 348 0.89 -1.57 8.69
C HIS A 348 2.00 -0.52 8.76
N PHE A 349 2.59 -0.16 7.63
CA PHE A 349 3.57 0.92 7.53
C PHE A 349 2.88 2.18 7.03
N ALA A 350 2.91 3.22 7.86
CA ALA A 350 2.16 4.45 7.64
C ALA A 350 3.08 5.67 7.72
N ASN A 351 3.08 6.48 6.67
CA ASN A 351 3.67 7.81 6.71
C ASN A 351 2.66 8.78 7.29
N SER A 352 3.03 9.49 8.35
CA SER A 352 2.06 10.31 9.06
C SER A 352 1.50 11.44 8.18
N GLY A 353 2.28 11.98 7.24
CA GLY A 353 1.89 13.04 6.30
C GLY A 353 1.35 12.54 4.96
N ASP A 354 1.18 11.23 4.81
CA ASP A 354 0.53 10.65 3.64
C ASP A 354 -0.98 10.89 3.70
N PHE A 355 -1.53 11.39 2.59
CA PHE A 355 -2.95 11.63 2.42
C PHE A 355 -3.77 10.35 2.57
N VAL A 356 -3.34 9.27 1.92
CA VAL A 356 -4.11 8.01 1.87
C VAL A 356 -4.15 7.38 3.24
N GLU A 357 -3.02 7.37 3.97
CA GLU A 357 -2.95 6.97 5.38
C GLU A 357 -3.90 7.78 6.27
N SER A 358 -3.86 9.10 6.13
CA SER A 358 -4.71 10.01 6.88
C SER A 358 -6.20 9.89 6.55
N TRP A 359 -6.54 9.24 5.43
CA TRP A 359 -7.89 8.93 4.97
C TRP A 359 -8.26 7.44 5.16
N GLY A 360 -7.29 6.60 5.50
CA GLY A 360 -7.39 5.15 5.68
C GLY A 360 -6.91 4.72 7.06
N VAL A 361 -5.99 3.75 7.12
CA VAL A 361 -5.62 3.03 8.36
C VAL A 361 -5.24 3.97 9.50
N THR A 362 -4.51 5.06 9.24
CA THR A 362 -4.10 5.97 10.31
C THR A 362 -5.29 6.66 10.98
N TYR A 363 -6.26 7.14 10.21
CA TYR A 363 -7.47 7.76 10.78
C TYR A 363 -8.30 6.77 11.60
N PHE A 364 -8.51 5.56 11.08
CA PHE A 364 -9.37 4.59 11.72
C PHE A 364 -8.74 3.96 12.96
N VAL A 365 -7.44 3.64 12.93
CA VAL A 365 -6.72 3.17 14.11
C VAL A 365 -6.71 4.25 15.20
N ASP A 366 -6.44 5.51 14.86
CA ASP A 366 -6.45 6.60 15.86
C ASP A 366 -7.85 6.78 16.47
N LYS A 367 -8.90 6.68 15.66
CA LYS A 367 -10.29 6.79 16.10
C LYS A 367 -10.71 5.62 17.00
N MET A 368 -10.31 4.40 16.65
CA MET A 368 -10.57 3.18 17.42
C MET A 368 -9.89 3.26 18.79
N MET A 369 -8.59 3.54 18.80
CA MET A 369 -7.74 3.57 19.99
C MET A 369 -7.89 4.86 20.82
N GLY A 370 -8.65 5.85 20.35
CA GLY A 370 -8.81 7.14 21.04
C GLY A 370 -7.53 7.98 21.11
N LEU A 371 -6.61 7.78 20.15
CA LEU A 371 -5.33 8.47 20.11
C LEU A 371 -5.50 9.95 19.70
N PRO A 372 -4.59 10.84 20.13
CA PRO A 372 -4.57 12.21 19.64
C PRO A 372 -4.41 12.19 18.13
N ARG A 373 -5.37 12.77 17.42
CA ARG A 373 -5.26 12.91 15.98
C ARG A 373 -4.18 13.95 15.73
N GLY A 374 -3.11 13.52 15.05
CA GLY A 374 -2.06 14.40 14.55
C GLY A 374 -2.66 15.37 13.54
N ASP A 375 -3.35 16.40 14.04
CA ASP A 375 -3.77 17.52 13.25
C ASP A 375 -2.48 18.26 12.91
N TYR A 376 -1.96 18.08 11.69
CA TYR A 376 -0.86 18.90 11.21
C TYR A 376 -1.28 20.37 11.30
N GLU A 377 -0.90 21.04 12.37
CA GLU A 377 -1.25 22.45 12.64
C GLU A 377 -0.66 23.39 11.57
N PHE A 378 0.26 22.89 10.75
CA PHE A 378 0.99 23.61 9.71
C PHE A 378 0.10 24.30 8.65
N PHE A 379 -1.17 23.92 8.47
CA PHE A 379 -2.09 24.58 7.51
C PHE A 379 -3.37 25.16 8.15
N GLY A 380 -3.32 25.57 9.42
CA GLY A 380 -4.39 26.36 10.04
C GLY A 380 -5.55 25.55 10.63
N ARG A 381 -6.68 26.24 10.92
CA ARG A 381 -7.81 25.72 11.70
C ARG A 381 -8.45 24.47 11.05
N VAL A 382 -8.28 23.34 11.71
CA VAL A 382 -8.92 22.07 11.34
C VAL A 382 -10.41 22.14 11.68
N LEU A 383 -11.29 21.88 10.70
CA LEU A 383 -12.73 21.67 10.93
C LEU A 383 -12.90 20.61 12.02
N LYS A 384 -13.83 20.73 12.98
CA LYS A 384 -14.04 19.67 14.00
C LYS A 384 -14.67 18.43 13.39
N ASP A 385 -14.36 17.24 13.92
CA ASP A 385 -14.99 16.00 13.45
C ASP A 385 -16.42 15.95 13.94
N ARG A 386 -17.34 15.95 12.98
CA ARG A 386 -18.78 15.83 13.22
C ARG A 386 -19.32 14.45 12.82
N SER A 387 -18.47 13.49 12.44
CA SER A 387 -18.94 12.13 12.17
C SER A 387 -19.46 11.50 13.47
N HIS A 388 -20.76 11.19 13.50
CA HIS A 388 -21.43 10.55 14.65
C HIS A 388 -21.40 9.02 14.54
N THR A 389 -20.38 8.50 13.87
CA THR A 389 -20.32 7.08 13.50
C THR A 389 -19.60 6.31 14.60
N PRO A 390 -20.25 5.28 15.18
CA PRO A 390 -19.78 4.62 16.39
C PRO A 390 -18.41 3.96 16.18
N LYS A 391 -17.61 3.84 17.24
CA LYS A 391 -16.25 3.26 17.19
C LYS A 391 -16.22 1.86 16.57
N ARG A 392 -17.28 1.06 16.80
CA ARG A 392 -17.44 -0.29 16.22
C ARG A 392 -17.50 -0.33 14.70
N GLN A 393 -17.63 0.80 14.01
CA GLN A 393 -17.74 0.85 12.55
C GLN A 393 -16.44 0.45 11.83
N TYR A 394 -15.31 0.45 12.54
CA TYR A 394 -13.99 0.21 11.98
C TYR A 394 -13.26 -0.82 12.83
N SER A 395 -12.49 -1.69 12.18
CA SER A 395 -11.74 -2.76 12.83
C SER A 395 -10.38 -2.87 12.15
N PHE A 396 -9.30 -2.70 12.90
CA PHE A 396 -7.94 -2.87 12.39
C PHE A 396 -7.16 -3.73 13.36
N GLN A 397 -6.60 -4.84 12.86
CA GLN A 397 -5.74 -5.72 13.65
C GLN A 397 -4.34 -5.78 13.07
N GLY A 398 -3.33 -5.80 13.95
CA GLY A 398 -1.93 -5.92 13.60
C GLY A 398 -1.04 -4.93 14.34
N THR A 399 0.19 -4.79 13.85
CA THR A 399 1.14 -3.80 14.37
C THR A 399 1.26 -2.64 13.38
N ARG A 400 0.94 -1.42 13.81
CA ARG A 400 1.12 -0.21 13.00
C ARG A 400 2.45 0.47 13.32
N PHE A 401 3.29 0.62 12.31
CA PHE A 401 4.50 1.40 12.28
C PHE A 401 4.20 2.78 11.67
N LEU A 402 3.93 3.77 12.54
CA LEU A 402 3.68 5.15 12.14
C LEU A 402 4.99 5.94 12.11
N LEU A 403 5.41 6.34 10.92
CA LEU A 403 6.57 7.20 10.70
C LEU A 403 6.13 8.67 10.78
N LYS A 404 6.43 9.31 11.91
CA LYS A 404 6.11 10.69 12.23
C LYS A 404 6.92 11.67 11.39
N ASP A 405 6.26 12.76 10.99
CA ASP A 405 6.81 13.83 10.15
C ASP A 405 7.36 13.31 8.81
N LYS A 406 6.82 12.19 8.33
CA LYS A 406 7.17 11.55 7.06
C LYS A 406 6.05 11.71 6.06
N TRP A 407 6.39 12.16 4.86
CA TRP A 407 5.42 12.46 3.80
C TRP A 407 5.64 11.54 2.60
N GLY A 408 4.73 11.62 1.64
CA GLY A 408 4.79 10.87 0.40
C GLY A 408 4.07 9.53 0.50
N HIS A 409 3.53 9.11 -0.64
CA HIS A 409 2.65 7.95 -0.75
C HIS A 409 3.23 6.81 -1.59
N LEU A 410 4.01 7.13 -2.64
CA LEU A 410 4.59 6.15 -3.56
C LEU A 410 5.37 5.03 -2.85
N LEU A 411 5.19 3.79 -3.29
CA LEU A 411 5.68 2.60 -2.59
C LEU A 411 7.20 2.57 -2.54
N ASN A 412 7.86 2.61 -3.70
CA ASN A 412 9.32 2.47 -3.77
C ASN A 412 9.97 3.70 -3.13
N GLN A 413 9.61 4.88 -3.63
CA GLN A 413 10.26 6.13 -3.26
C GLN A 413 9.95 6.59 -1.83
N HIS A 414 8.73 6.41 -1.31
CA HIS A 414 8.34 6.99 -0.01
C HIS A 414 8.18 5.97 1.13
N TYR A 415 8.12 4.68 0.82
CA TYR A 415 8.06 3.62 1.83
C TYR A 415 9.32 2.75 1.81
N LEU A 416 9.61 2.07 0.70
CA LEU A 416 10.70 1.09 0.64
C LEU A 416 12.08 1.75 0.77
N ASP A 417 12.34 2.88 0.12
CA ASP A 417 13.61 3.60 0.26
C ASP A 417 13.85 4.17 1.66
N ARG A 418 12.75 4.43 2.37
CA ARG A 418 12.82 4.95 3.73
C ARG A 418 12.99 3.84 4.75
N ILE A 419 12.25 2.75 4.60
CA ILE A 419 12.20 1.67 5.58
C ILE A 419 13.30 0.66 5.24
N LEU A 420 13.31 0.15 4.01
CA LEU A 420 14.14 -0.94 3.47
C LEU A 420 15.09 -0.43 2.35
N PRO A 421 16.00 0.54 2.63
CA PRO A 421 16.86 1.11 1.60
C PRO A 421 17.77 0.03 0.98
N LEU A 422 17.95 0.06 -0.33
CA LEU A 422 18.91 -0.85 -0.98
C LEU A 422 20.35 -0.43 -0.69
N ASN A 423 21.27 -1.38 -0.74
CA ASN A 423 22.72 -1.19 -0.69
C ASN A 423 23.24 -0.48 -1.95
N HIS A 424 24.54 -0.19 -1.98
CA HIS A 424 25.17 0.56 -3.08
C HIS A 424 25.01 -0.11 -4.45
N THR A 425 24.88 -1.43 -4.54
CA THR A 425 24.66 -2.15 -5.80
C THR A 425 23.19 -2.23 -6.22
N LEU A 426 22.25 -1.72 -5.42
CA LEU A 426 20.81 -1.81 -5.65
C LEU A 426 20.29 -3.24 -5.83
N THR A 427 20.90 -4.22 -5.15
CA THR A 427 20.56 -5.65 -5.28
C THR A 427 20.11 -6.30 -3.98
N ALA A 428 20.27 -5.63 -2.85
CA ALA A 428 19.95 -6.13 -1.51
C ALA A 428 19.65 -4.94 -0.59
N VAL A 429 18.96 -5.16 0.53
CA VAL A 429 18.74 -4.17 1.58
C VAL A 429 20.04 -3.87 2.32
N GLU A 430 20.31 -2.59 2.56
CA GLU A 430 21.45 -2.12 3.36
C GLU A 430 21.24 -2.46 4.85
N GLU A 431 22.13 -3.27 5.41
CA GLU A 431 22.04 -3.66 6.81
C GLU A 431 22.66 -2.60 7.73
N VAL A 432 21.91 -2.29 8.79
CA VAL A 432 22.23 -1.27 9.78
C VAL A 432 23.61 -1.50 10.43
N ASP A 433 23.94 -2.77 10.74
CA ASP A 433 25.17 -3.16 11.46
C ASP A 433 26.32 -3.63 10.54
N SER A 434 26.18 -3.58 9.21
CA SER A 434 27.23 -4.10 8.33
C SER A 434 28.52 -3.28 8.46
N HIS A 435 29.56 -3.84 9.09
CA HIS A 435 30.92 -3.31 9.03
C HIS A 435 31.56 -3.75 7.71
N ASP A 436 31.02 -3.31 6.59
CA ASP A 436 31.77 -3.42 5.34
C ASP A 436 32.98 -2.50 5.48
N GLY A 437 34.18 -3.08 5.57
CA GLY A 437 35.46 -2.38 5.69
C GLY A 437 35.83 -1.48 4.50
N LEU A 438 34.84 -1.17 3.64
CA LEU A 438 34.93 -0.27 2.50
C LEU A 438 34.50 1.13 2.94
N LYS A 439 35.30 2.14 2.58
CA LYS A 439 35.12 3.58 2.86
C LYS A 439 33.91 4.23 2.14
N HIS A 440 32.81 3.51 1.96
CA HIS A 440 31.61 4.04 1.31
C HIS A 440 30.68 4.56 2.39
N ARG A 441 30.24 5.82 2.27
CA ARG A 441 29.22 6.37 3.19
C ARG A 441 27.93 5.60 2.95
N LYS A 442 27.37 4.99 4.00
CA LYS A 442 26.07 4.31 3.91
C LYS A 442 24.99 5.30 3.57
N TYR A 443 23.97 4.87 2.84
CA TYR A 443 22.80 5.71 2.57
C TYR A 443 22.08 6.05 3.88
N LEU A 444 22.07 5.10 4.83
CA LEU A 444 21.61 5.27 6.20
C LEU A 444 22.37 6.34 7.02
N ASP A 445 23.61 6.68 6.63
CA ASP A 445 24.45 7.66 7.33
C ASP A 445 24.33 9.09 6.75
N GLU A 446 23.54 9.29 5.70
CA GLU A 446 23.39 10.60 5.06
C GLU A 446 22.66 11.62 5.96
N LYS A 447 23.09 12.89 5.85
CA LYS A 447 22.61 13.95 6.75
C LYS A 447 21.08 14.09 6.67
N ARG A 448 20.47 14.05 7.85
CA ARG A 448 19.04 14.17 8.15
C ARG A 448 18.48 15.53 7.68
N THR A 449 18.14 15.68 6.41
CA THR A 449 17.46 16.89 5.91
C THR A 449 15.97 16.62 5.64
N MET A 450 15.12 17.43 6.27
CA MET A 450 13.67 17.57 5.99
C MET A 450 12.81 16.31 6.13
N GLY A 451 13.02 15.50 7.17
CA GLY A 451 12.11 14.39 7.46
C GLY A 451 12.08 13.29 6.39
N ARG A 452 13.04 13.23 5.47
CA ARG A 452 13.00 12.28 4.33
C ARG A 452 13.48 10.87 4.72
N LEU A 453 14.56 10.81 5.50
CA LEU A 453 15.18 9.57 5.99
C LEU A 453 14.82 9.29 7.45
N LEU A 454 14.87 8.02 7.85
CA LEU A 454 14.77 7.62 9.25
C LEU A 454 16.12 7.76 9.95
N SER A 455 16.09 7.91 11.27
CA SER A 455 17.32 7.84 12.06
C SER A 455 17.80 6.39 12.18
N HIS A 456 19.09 6.20 12.47
CA HIS A 456 19.66 4.87 12.74
C HIS A 456 18.89 4.15 13.86
N GLU A 457 18.55 4.85 14.94
CA GLU A 457 17.73 4.32 16.04
C GLU A 457 16.33 3.90 15.59
N ASP A 458 15.69 4.70 14.74
CA ASP A 458 14.38 4.38 14.19
C ASP A 458 14.43 3.16 13.26
N HIS A 459 15.50 3.01 12.46
CA HIS A 459 15.73 1.80 11.67
C HIS A 459 15.94 0.56 12.54
N LEU A 460 16.76 0.65 13.59
CA LEU A 460 16.95 -0.44 14.55
C LEU A 460 15.62 -0.83 15.21
N LYS A 461 14.81 0.17 15.57
CA LYS A 461 13.50 -0.05 16.17
C LYS A 461 12.55 -0.79 15.23
N ILE A 462 12.48 -0.40 13.95
CA ILE A 462 11.67 -1.11 12.95
C ILE A 462 12.22 -2.53 12.74
N ARG A 463 13.53 -2.67 12.57
CA ARG A 463 14.20 -3.98 12.39
C ARG A 463 13.89 -4.96 13.50
N ASN A 464 13.89 -4.51 14.75
CA ASN A 464 13.71 -5.38 15.91
C ASN A 464 12.25 -5.84 16.06
N GLU A 465 11.29 -5.01 15.62
CA GLU A 465 9.86 -5.25 15.85
C GLU A 465 9.13 -5.81 14.62
N SER A 466 9.59 -5.50 13.42
CA SER A 466 8.96 -5.91 12.16
C SER A 466 9.42 -7.30 11.73
N ARG A 467 8.46 -8.19 11.53
CA ARG A 467 8.69 -9.51 10.93
C ARG A 467 9.03 -9.38 9.45
N LEU A 468 8.52 -8.36 8.75
CA LEU A 468 8.89 -8.12 7.33
C LEU A 468 10.41 -7.94 7.18
N TRP A 469 11.04 -7.28 8.15
CA TRP A 469 12.49 -7.07 8.17
C TRP A 469 13.28 -8.37 8.26
N GLN A 470 12.70 -9.43 8.83
CA GLN A 470 13.37 -10.72 8.98
C GLN A 470 13.49 -11.48 7.65
N TYR A 471 12.78 -11.05 6.59
CA TYR A 471 12.85 -11.65 5.25
C TYR A 471 13.89 -11.00 4.32
N ILE A 472 14.49 -9.87 4.70
CA ILE A 472 15.38 -9.14 3.79
C ILE A 472 16.53 -10.02 3.30
N ASN A 473 17.01 -9.76 2.08
CA ASN A 473 18.18 -10.43 1.52
C ASN A 473 18.04 -11.97 1.47
N GLY A 474 16.81 -12.46 1.28
CA GLY A 474 16.49 -13.87 1.16
C GLY A 474 16.45 -14.65 2.46
N ARG A 475 16.42 -13.97 3.60
CA ARG A 475 16.28 -14.57 4.92
C ARG A 475 14.87 -15.15 5.12
N VAL A 476 14.77 -16.03 6.09
CA VAL A 476 13.56 -16.77 6.45
C VAL A 476 13.38 -16.56 7.95
N PRO A 477 12.27 -15.94 8.40
CA PRO A 477 11.98 -15.76 9.81
C PRO A 477 11.90 -17.08 10.56
N ASP A 478 12.30 -17.05 11.83
CA ASP A 478 12.02 -18.14 12.76
C ASP A 478 10.53 -18.17 13.08
N ASP A 479 9.94 -19.36 12.99
CA ASP A 479 8.54 -19.61 13.33
C ASP A 479 8.35 -20.02 14.80
N ASP A 480 9.40 -19.98 15.64
CA ASP A 480 9.28 -20.30 17.06
C ASP A 480 8.40 -19.24 17.76
N PRO A 481 7.26 -19.62 18.35
CA PRO A 481 6.39 -18.68 19.07
C PRO A 481 7.07 -17.99 20.24
N ARG A 482 8.17 -18.56 20.77
CA ARG A 482 8.91 -18.02 21.93
C ARG A 482 9.87 -16.87 21.58
N THR A 483 10.24 -16.70 20.31
CA THR A 483 11.11 -15.59 19.88
C THR A 483 10.33 -14.40 19.34
N ASN A 484 9.06 -14.60 18.97
CA ASN A 484 8.17 -13.55 18.45
C ASN A 484 7.51 -12.68 19.54
N GLY A 485 7.95 -12.80 20.80
CA GLY A 485 7.42 -12.03 21.93
C GLY A 485 8.30 -12.08 23.18
N ILE A 486 9.56 -11.65 23.09
CA ILE A 486 10.47 -11.40 24.23
C ILE A 486 11.47 -10.33 23.73
N HIS A 487 11.59 -9.10 24.23
CA HIS A 487 11.43 -8.51 25.56
C HIS A 487 10.70 -7.16 25.52
#